data_AF-U3U601-F1
#
_entry.id   AF-U3U601-F1
#
_cell.length_a   1.000
_cell.length_b   1.000
_cell.length_c   1.000
_cell.angle_alpha   90.00
_cell.angle_beta   90.00
_cell.angle_gamma   90.00
#
_symmetry.space_group_name_H-M   'P 1'
#
loop_
_entity.id
_entity.type
_entity.pdbx_description
1 polymer ?
#
loop_
_entity_poly.entity_id
_entity_poly.type
_entity_poly.pdbx_seq_one_letter_code
_entity_poly.pdbx_strand_id
1 'polypeptide(L)'
;MYAVAMGLNVAAVDIDDDKLAFAKRLGASVVANAKQVDPAKVFQESFGGAHGVLVTAVSPKAFEQAIGTLRRGGTMVLNGLPPGKFDLSIFDMVLDGITVRGSIVGTRKDLQEALDFAGRHKVKANVAVEPLTNINDIFARMHAGKIEGRIVVDMSL
;
A
#
# COMPACT_ATOMS: atom_id res chain seq x y z
N MET A 1 2.65 -4.82 10.71
CA MET A 1 1.80 -4.21 9.66
C MET A 1 0.40 -3.99 10.24
N TYR A 2 -0.26 -2.86 9.97
CA TYR A 2 -1.60 -2.56 10.51
C TYR A 2 -2.65 -3.63 10.14
N ALA A 3 -2.78 -3.96 8.85
CA ALA A 3 -3.79 -4.92 8.38
C ALA A 3 -3.68 -6.29 9.08
N VAL A 4 -2.46 -6.83 9.22
CA VAL A 4 -2.22 -8.08 9.97
C VAL A 4 -2.64 -7.95 11.43
N ALA A 5 -2.26 -6.86 12.10
CA ALA A 5 -2.62 -6.63 13.49
C ALA A 5 -4.13 -6.39 13.70
N MET A 6 -4.83 -5.91 12.66
CA MET A 6 -6.30 -5.79 12.63
C MET A 6 -7.01 -7.13 12.36
N GLY A 7 -6.25 -8.23 12.22
CA GLY A 7 -6.81 -9.57 11.97
C GLY A 7 -7.15 -9.85 10.50
N LEU A 8 -6.65 -9.05 9.56
CA LEU A 8 -6.90 -9.23 8.14
C LEU A 8 -5.86 -10.16 7.51
N ASN A 9 -6.30 -10.98 6.54
CA ASN A 9 -5.40 -11.68 5.63
C ASN A 9 -4.87 -10.69 4.59
N VAL A 10 -3.55 -10.64 4.42
CA VAL A 10 -2.90 -9.62 3.60
C VAL A 10 -2.29 -10.25 2.35
N ALA A 11 -2.65 -9.72 1.19
CA ALA A 11 -1.94 -9.92 -0.07
C ALA A 11 -1.21 -8.62 -0.45
N ALA A 12 -0.01 -8.71 -1.02
CA ALA A 12 0.79 -7.55 -1.42
C ALA A 12 1.11 -7.56 -2.91
N VAL A 13 1.09 -6.39 -3.53
CA VAL A 13 1.47 -6.18 -4.93
C VAL A 13 2.53 -5.09 -4.98
N ASP A 14 3.62 -5.36 -5.69
CA ASP A 14 4.66 -4.39 -6.02
C ASP A 14 5.32 -4.80 -7.34
N ILE A 15 6.24 -3.99 -7.84
CA ILE A 15 7.07 -4.28 -9.02
C ILE A 15 8.51 -4.66 -8.66
N ASP A 16 8.79 -4.72 -7.36
CA ASP A 16 10.11 -4.89 -6.75
C ASP A 16 10.06 -6.11 -5.80
N ASP A 17 10.86 -7.12 -6.11
CA ASP A 17 10.87 -8.38 -5.37
C ASP A 17 11.40 -8.21 -3.93
N ASP A 18 12.27 -7.23 -3.67
CA ASP A 18 12.78 -6.94 -2.33
C ASP A 18 11.66 -6.40 -1.44
N LYS A 19 10.80 -5.54 -2.00
CA LYS A 19 9.61 -5.02 -1.30
C LYS A 19 8.56 -6.11 -1.05
N LEU A 20 8.40 -7.05 -1.99
CA LEU A 20 7.50 -8.19 -1.79
C LEU A 20 8.04 -9.15 -0.72
N ALA A 21 9.35 -9.41 -0.70
CA ALA A 21 9.99 -10.18 0.35
C ALA A 21 9.83 -9.50 1.71
N PHE A 22 9.97 -8.17 1.77
CA PHE A 22 9.71 -7.39 2.98
C PHE A 22 8.23 -7.49 3.42
N ALA A 23 7.28 -7.38 2.49
CA ALA A 23 5.86 -7.55 2.80
C ALA A 23 5.55 -8.94 3.39
N LYS A 24 6.18 -10.00 2.86
CA LYS A 24 6.09 -11.35 3.45
C LYS A 24 6.62 -11.40 4.87
N ARG A 25 7.80 -10.80 5.15
CA ARG A 25 8.36 -10.71 6.52
C ARG A 25 7.39 -10.00 7.49
N LEU A 26 6.58 -9.08 6.98
CA LEU A 26 5.58 -8.35 7.77
C LEU A 26 4.22 -9.07 7.92
N GLY A 27 4.05 -10.25 7.30
CA GLY A 27 2.87 -11.10 7.44
C GLY A 27 1.94 -11.15 6.21
N ALA A 28 2.37 -10.67 5.04
CA ALA A 28 1.62 -10.91 3.81
C ALA A 28 1.69 -12.40 3.43
N SER A 29 0.52 -13.02 3.24
CA SER A 29 0.39 -14.44 2.90
C SER A 29 0.49 -14.70 1.40
N VAL A 30 0.09 -13.74 0.57
CA VAL A 30 0.18 -13.80 -0.90
C VAL A 30 0.94 -12.58 -1.41
N VAL A 31 1.81 -12.76 -2.40
CA VAL A 31 2.47 -11.65 -3.09
C VAL A 31 2.40 -11.82 -4.60
N ALA A 32 2.31 -10.72 -5.33
CA ALA A 32 2.35 -10.71 -6.79
C ALA A 32 3.26 -9.59 -7.30
N ASN A 33 4.25 -9.94 -8.12
CA ASN A 33 5.07 -8.96 -8.83
C ASN A 33 4.36 -8.54 -10.11
N ALA A 34 3.86 -7.30 -10.17
CA ALA A 34 3.06 -6.79 -11.29
C ALA A 34 3.85 -6.61 -12.60
N LYS A 35 5.18 -6.79 -12.60
CA LYS A 35 5.98 -6.90 -13.83
C LYS A 35 6.00 -8.30 -14.43
N GLN A 36 5.78 -9.31 -13.59
CA GLN A 36 5.96 -10.73 -13.97
C GLN A 36 4.62 -11.42 -14.21
N VAL A 37 3.61 -11.06 -13.43
CA VAL A 37 2.27 -11.67 -13.45
C VAL A 37 1.18 -10.61 -13.39
N ASP A 38 -0.03 -10.99 -13.80
CA ASP A 38 -1.23 -10.18 -13.56
C ASP A 38 -1.73 -10.39 -12.11
N PRO A 39 -1.65 -9.37 -11.23
CA PRO A 39 -2.09 -9.49 -9.85
C PRO A 39 -3.58 -9.83 -9.72
N ALA A 40 -4.42 -9.37 -10.65
CA ALA A 40 -5.85 -9.67 -10.63
C ALA A 40 -6.07 -11.18 -10.74
N LYS A 41 -5.48 -11.80 -11.76
CA LYS A 41 -5.52 -13.26 -11.94
C LYS A 41 -5.02 -14.02 -10.72
N VAL A 42 -3.85 -13.64 -10.17
CA VAL A 42 -3.30 -14.27 -8.96
C VAL A 42 -4.29 -14.22 -7.80
N PHE A 43 -4.91 -13.06 -7.55
CA PHE A 43 -5.79 -12.86 -6.40
C PHE A 43 -7.13 -13.58 -6.59
N GLN A 44 -7.68 -13.59 -7.81
CA GLN A 44 -8.91 -14.33 -8.12
C GLN A 44 -8.71 -15.83 -7.97
N GLU A 45 -7.62 -16.39 -8.50
CA GLU A 45 -7.32 -17.83 -8.41
C GLU A 45 -6.95 -18.27 -6.98
N SER A 46 -6.29 -17.40 -6.21
CA SER A 46 -5.81 -17.74 -4.87
C SER A 46 -6.91 -17.68 -3.81
N PHE A 47 -7.80 -16.68 -3.86
CA PHE A 47 -8.78 -16.44 -2.80
C PHE A 47 -10.07 -15.74 -3.27
N GLY A 48 -10.33 -15.72 -4.59
CA GLY A 48 -11.55 -15.13 -5.16
C GLY A 48 -11.62 -13.61 -5.07
N GLY A 49 -10.47 -12.93 -5.10
CA GLY A 49 -10.38 -11.47 -5.06
C GLY A 49 -10.46 -10.88 -3.64
N ALA A 50 -9.90 -9.68 -3.46
CA ALA A 50 -9.79 -9.02 -2.18
C ALA A 50 -11.11 -8.31 -1.79
N HIS A 51 -11.46 -8.34 -0.49
CA HIS A 51 -12.59 -7.57 0.04
C HIS A 51 -12.33 -6.05 0.01
N GLY A 52 -11.07 -5.68 0.24
CA GLY A 52 -10.62 -4.29 0.19
C GLY A 52 -9.19 -4.22 -0.31
N VAL A 53 -8.89 -3.15 -1.05
CA VAL A 53 -7.55 -2.89 -1.60
C VAL A 53 -7.16 -1.47 -1.25
N LEU A 54 -5.98 -1.31 -0.62
CA LEU A 54 -5.41 -0.02 -0.29
C LEU A 54 -4.28 0.31 -1.27
N VAL A 55 -4.50 1.29 -2.15
CA VAL A 55 -3.53 1.68 -3.17
C VAL A 55 -2.65 2.81 -2.63
N THR A 56 -1.41 2.46 -2.25
CA THR A 56 -0.41 3.42 -1.76
C THR A 56 0.63 3.80 -2.81
N ALA A 57 0.64 3.12 -3.97
CA ALA A 57 1.58 3.37 -5.04
C ALA A 57 1.31 4.72 -5.72
N VAL A 58 2.36 5.37 -6.22
CA VAL A 58 2.29 6.60 -7.03
C VAL A 58 2.39 6.26 -8.53
N SER A 59 1.44 5.47 -9.02
CA SER A 59 1.37 5.06 -10.43
C SER A 59 -0.09 4.87 -10.87
N PRO A 60 -0.58 5.56 -11.92
CA PRO A 60 -1.94 5.37 -12.44
C PRO A 60 -2.24 3.90 -12.81
N LYS A 61 -1.26 3.18 -13.36
CA LYS A 61 -1.39 1.75 -13.69
C LYS A 61 -1.75 0.90 -12.48
N ALA A 62 -1.24 1.22 -11.30
CA ALA A 62 -1.56 0.48 -10.08
C ALA A 62 -3.03 0.67 -9.66
N PHE A 63 -3.63 1.83 -9.96
CA PHE A 63 -5.03 2.12 -9.67
C PHE A 63 -5.96 1.32 -10.60
N GLU A 64 -5.61 1.24 -11.89
CA GLU A 64 -6.33 0.44 -12.88
C GLU A 64 -6.28 -1.06 -12.53
N GLN A 65 -5.09 -1.57 -12.23
CA GLN A 65 -4.89 -2.98 -11.88
C GLN A 65 -5.61 -3.35 -10.57
N ALA A 66 -5.65 -2.45 -9.59
CA ALA A 66 -6.26 -2.71 -8.29
C ALA A 66 -7.74 -3.07 -8.38
N ILE A 67 -8.49 -2.53 -9.35
CA ILE A 67 -9.92 -2.84 -9.54
C ILE A 67 -10.11 -4.34 -9.81
N GLY A 68 -9.33 -4.92 -10.72
CA GLY A 68 -9.42 -6.34 -11.07
C GLY A 68 -9.02 -7.30 -9.94
N THR A 69 -8.29 -6.80 -8.94
CA THR A 69 -7.92 -7.58 -7.75
C THR A 69 -9.04 -7.70 -6.72
N LEU A 70 -10.10 -6.90 -6.84
CA LEU A 70 -11.26 -6.94 -5.94
C LEU A 70 -12.19 -8.10 -6.27
N ARG A 71 -12.90 -8.58 -5.25
CA ARG A 71 -14.11 -9.37 -5.44
C ARG A 71 -15.31 -8.46 -5.70
N ARG A 72 -16.42 -9.05 -6.16
CA ARG A 72 -17.73 -8.37 -6.20
C ARG A 72 -18.10 -7.79 -4.82
N GLY A 73 -18.55 -6.54 -4.80
CA GLY A 73 -18.85 -5.75 -3.61
C GLY A 73 -17.61 -5.18 -2.91
N GLY A 74 -16.42 -5.33 -3.51
CA GLY A 74 -15.16 -4.90 -2.92
C GLY A 74 -14.98 -3.37 -2.88
N THR A 75 -14.10 -2.92 -1.99
CA THR A 75 -13.76 -1.48 -1.84
C THR A 75 -12.29 -1.20 -2.16
N MET A 76 -12.04 -0.35 -3.15
CA MET A 76 -10.73 0.25 -3.42
C MET A 76 -10.58 1.57 -2.66
N VAL A 77 -9.54 1.69 -1.85
CA VAL A 77 -9.16 2.91 -1.13
C VAL A 77 -7.89 3.50 -1.71
N LEU A 78 -7.94 4.78 -2.08
CA LEU A 78 -6.86 5.51 -2.76
C LEU A 78 -6.12 6.40 -1.76
N ASN A 79 -4.86 6.06 -1.49
CA ASN A 79 -3.95 6.86 -0.66
C ASN A 79 -2.80 7.50 -1.47
N GLY A 80 -2.39 6.86 -2.57
CA GLY A 80 -1.37 7.41 -3.47
C GLY A 80 -1.85 8.69 -4.17
N LEU A 81 -0.90 9.58 -4.50
CA LEU A 81 -1.17 10.84 -5.21
C LEU A 81 -0.32 10.96 -6.48
N PRO A 82 -0.44 10.04 -7.47
CA PRO A 82 0.17 10.28 -8.78
C PRO A 82 -0.54 11.44 -9.50
N PRO A 83 0.17 12.22 -10.33
CA PRO A 83 -0.49 13.17 -11.22
C PRO A 83 -1.29 12.43 -12.30
N GLY A 84 -2.31 13.09 -12.85
CA GLY A 84 -3.12 12.57 -13.96
C GLY A 84 -4.43 11.92 -13.53
N LYS A 85 -4.92 11.01 -14.37
CA LYS A 85 -6.16 10.25 -14.18
C LYS A 85 -5.89 8.77 -14.47
N PHE A 86 -6.79 7.91 -14.02
CA PHE A 86 -6.83 6.50 -14.37
C PHE A 86 -8.23 6.15 -14.87
N ASP A 87 -8.33 5.16 -15.74
CA ASP A 87 -9.62 4.76 -16.32
C ASP A 87 -10.36 3.80 -15.39
N LEU A 88 -11.67 4.04 -15.23
CA LEU A 88 -12.58 3.22 -14.43
C LEU A 88 -13.76 2.79 -15.29
N SER A 89 -13.92 1.47 -15.47
CA SER A 89 -15.05 0.89 -16.20
C SER A 89 -16.35 1.06 -15.42
N ILE A 90 -17.28 1.85 -15.96
CA ILE A 90 -18.62 2.05 -15.37
C ILE A 90 -19.39 0.73 -15.35
N PHE A 91 -19.30 -0.05 -16.43
CA PHE A 91 -20.01 -1.32 -16.55
C PHE A 91 -19.59 -2.29 -15.45
N ASP A 92 -18.29 -2.51 -15.28
CA ASP A 92 -17.77 -3.44 -14.27
C ASP A 92 -18.04 -2.91 -12.86
N MET A 93 -17.89 -1.60 -12.63
CA MET A 93 -18.19 -0.99 -11.34
C MET A 93 -19.66 -1.21 -10.93
N VAL A 94 -20.60 -1.06 -11.85
CA VAL A 94 -22.03 -1.30 -11.59
C VAL A 94 -22.33 -2.78 -11.42
N LEU A 95 -21.85 -3.62 -12.34
CA LEU A 95 -22.16 -5.05 -12.35
C LEU A 95 -21.57 -5.78 -11.14
N ASP A 96 -20.37 -5.41 -10.74
CA ASP A 96 -19.67 -6.02 -9.62
C ASP A 96 -19.86 -5.25 -8.31
N GLY A 97 -20.55 -4.10 -8.32
CA GLY A 97 -20.86 -3.31 -7.13
C GLY A 97 -19.61 -2.77 -6.41
N ILE A 98 -18.62 -2.31 -7.16
CA ILE A 98 -17.34 -1.84 -6.61
C ILE A 98 -17.46 -0.44 -6.02
N THR A 99 -16.86 -0.22 -4.86
CA THR A 99 -16.70 1.10 -4.24
C THR A 99 -15.28 1.64 -4.45
N VAL A 100 -15.15 2.88 -4.90
CA VAL A 100 -13.86 3.60 -4.97
C VAL A 100 -13.90 4.80 -4.02
N ARG A 101 -12.92 4.92 -3.13
CA ARG A 101 -12.88 5.96 -2.09
C ARG A 101 -11.49 6.56 -1.94
N GLY A 102 -11.39 7.89 -2.01
CA GLY A 102 -10.18 8.60 -1.60
C GLY A 102 -10.03 8.64 -0.08
N SER A 103 -8.82 8.44 0.43
CA SER A 103 -8.49 8.61 1.85
C SER A 103 -7.08 9.16 1.99
N ILE A 104 -6.93 10.21 2.79
CA ILE A 104 -5.63 10.78 3.09
C ILE A 104 -5.58 11.11 4.58
N VAL A 105 -4.43 10.84 5.19
CA VAL A 105 -4.17 11.06 6.62
C VAL A 105 -5.28 10.49 7.52
N GLY A 106 -5.76 11.27 8.48
CA GLY A 106 -6.83 10.94 9.39
C GLY A 106 -7.14 12.14 10.28
N THR A 107 -8.23 12.07 11.01
CA THR A 107 -8.57 13.00 12.08
C THR A 107 -7.61 12.85 13.26
N ARG A 108 -7.69 13.78 14.22
CA ARG A 108 -6.93 13.68 15.49
C ARG A 108 -7.23 12.39 16.25
N LYS A 109 -8.48 11.90 16.16
CA LYS A 109 -8.89 10.64 16.79
C LYS A 109 -8.24 9.45 16.09
N ASP A 110 -8.26 9.43 14.75
CA ASP A 110 -7.60 8.37 13.97
C ASP A 110 -6.10 8.31 14.27
N LEU A 111 -5.45 9.47 14.45
CA LEU A 111 -4.04 9.54 14.84
C LEU A 111 -3.79 8.94 16.24
N GLN A 112 -4.61 9.29 17.24
CA GLN A 112 -4.49 8.71 18.58
C GLN A 112 -4.67 7.20 18.55
N GLU A 113 -5.71 6.72 17.87
CA GLU A 113 -5.97 5.29 17.71
C GLU A 113 -4.81 4.58 17.00
N ALA A 114 -4.24 5.19 15.95
CA ALA A 114 -3.08 4.65 15.24
C ALA A 114 -1.84 4.54 16.15
N LEU A 115 -1.51 5.57 16.92
CA LEU A 115 -0.39 5.56 17.87
C LEU A 115 -0.58 4.50 18.95
N ASP A 116 -1.76 4.45 19.57
CA ASP A 116 -2.09 3.47 20.61
C ASP A 116 -2.05 2.05 20.06
N PHE A 117 -2.56 1.85 18.85
CA PHE A 117 -2.55 0.57 18.17
C PHE A 117 -1.13 0.12 17.83
N ALA A 118 -0.29 1.04 17.35
CA ALA A 118 1.11 0.75 17.07
C ALA A 118 1.87 0.35 18.35
N GLY A 119 1.64 1.06 19.46
CA GLY A 119 2.20 0.74 20.76
C GLY A 119 1.77 -0.65 21.27
N ARG A 120 0.47 -0.96 21.21
CA ARG A 120 -0.10 -2.23 21.70
C ARG A 120 0.30 -3.44 20.85
N HIS A 121 0.21 -3.31 19.52
CA HIS A 121 0.41 -4.43 18.59
C HIS A 121 1.84 -4.47 18.03
N LYS A 122 2.76 -3.68 18.59
CA LYS A 122 4.17 -3.58 18.18
C LYS A 122 4.32 -3.35 16.68
N VAL A 123 3.46 -2.50 16.09
CA VAL A 123 3.59 -2.09 14.69
C VAL A 123 4.82 -1.18 14.60
N LYS A 124 5.91 -1.70 14.07
CA LYS A 124 7.17 -0.97 13.92
C LYS A 124 7.33 -0.51 12.48
N ALA A 125 7.61 0.78 12.30
CA ALA A 125 8.08 1.30 11.03
C ALA A 125 9.53 0.86 10.79
N ASN A 126 9.88 0.52 9.56
CA ASN A 126 11.28 0.35 9.16
C ASN A 126 11.86 1.74 8.90
N VAL A 127 12.77 2.17 9.78
CA VAL A 127 13.30 3.53 9.79
C VAL A 127 14.82 3.50 9.72
N ALA A 128 15.39 4.30 8.84
CA ALA A 128 16.78 4.74 8.93
C ALA A 128 16.80 6.20 9.43
N VAL A 129 17.75 6.51 10.31
CA VAL A 129 17.89 7.84 10.92
C VAL A 129 19.09 8.54 10.29
N GLU A 130 18.91 9.78 9.85
CA GLU A 130 19.96 10.57 9.19
C GLU A 130 19.90 12.04 9.64
N PRO A 131 21.04 12.76 9.64
CA PRO A 131 21.07 14.18 10.00
C PRO A 131 20.41 15.05 8.92
N LEU A 132 19.99 16.26 9.30
CA LEU A 132 19.41 17.24 8.37
C LEU A 132 20.34 17.58 7.20
N THR A 133 21.65 17.54 7.42
CA THR A 133 22.67 17.82 6.38
C THR A 133 22.60 16.88 5.18
N ASN A 134 22.00 15.69 5.32
CA ASN A 134 21.83 14.71 4.24
C ASN A 134 20.57 14.93 3.40
N ILE A 135 19.76 15.97 3.65
CA ILE A 135 18.41 16.10 3.08
C ILE A 135 18.35 15.97 1.55
N ASN A 136 19.33 16.51 0.83
CA ASN A 136 19.36 16.43 -0.64
C ASN A 136 19.65 15.00 -1.15
N ASP A 137 20.55 14.27 -0.48
CA ASP A 137 20.82 12.87 -0.83
C ASP A 137 19.61 11.97 -0.52
N ILE A 138 18.92 12.24 0.61
CA ILE A 138 17.69 11.55 0.97
C ILE A 138 16.65 11.73 -0.14
N PHE A 139 16.45 12.95 -0.65
CA PHE A 139 15.54 13.20 -1.78
C PHE A 139 15.98 12.47 -3.06
N ALA A 140 17.28 12.48 -3.39
CA ALA A 140 17.78 11.76 -4.56
C ALA A 140 17.52 10.25 -4.48
N ARG A 141 17.79 9.61 -3.32
CA ARG A 141 17.47 8.19 -3.09
C ARG A 141 15.97 7.91 -3.13
N MET A 142 15.16 8.82 -2.59
CA MET A 142 13.69 8.71 -2.62
C MET A 142 13.17 8.69 -4.06
N HIS A 143 13.61 9.64 -4.91
CA HIS A 143 13.21 9.70 -6.32
C HIS A 143 13.69 8.48 -7.12
N ALA A 144 14.87 7.95 -6.78
CA ALA A 144 15.40 6.73 -7.39
C ALA A 144 14.73 5.43 -6.86
N GLY A 145 13.81 5.53 -5.89
CA GLY A 145 13.14 4.37 -5.31
C GLY A 145 14.04 3.50 -4.42
N LYS A 146 15.18 4.03 -3.95
CA LYS A 146 16.23 3.30 -3.21
C LYS A 146 16.07 3.37 -1.69
N ILE A 147 14.87 3.65 -1.19
CA ILE A 147 14.57 3.72 0.25
C ILE A 147 13.64 2.56 0.61
N GLU A 148 14.11 1.65 1.46
CA GLU A 148 13.27 0.64 2.11
C GLU A 148 12.64 1.24 3.38
N GLY A 149 11.35 1.56 3.35
CA GLY A 149 10.63 2.11 4.50
C GLY A 149 10.62 3.63 4.57
N ARG A 150 11.18 4.21 5.63
CA ARG A 150 11.18 5.65 5.90
C ARG A 150 12.55 6.12 6.36
N ILE A 151 12.94 7.33 5.94
CA ILE A 151 14.03 8.07 6.58
C ILE A 151 13.41 9.03 7.58
N VAL A 152 13.94 9.06 8.79
CA VAL A 152 13.61 10.05 9.82
C VAL A 152 14.81 10.98 9.98
N VAL A 153 14.58 12.27 9.77
CA VAL A 153 15.59 13.29 10.05
C VAL A 153 15.64 13.51 11.55
N ASP A 154 16.80 13.31 12.13
CA ASP A 154 17.06 13.60 13.54
C ASP A 154 17.78 14.93 13.66
N MET A 155 17.14 15.86 14.37
CA MET A 155 17.63 17.22 14.60
C MET A 155 18.69 17.30 15.70
N SER A 156 18.96 16.18 16.40
CA SER A 156 19.99 16.06 17.43
C SER A 156 21.32 15.49 16.91
N LEU A 157 21.36 15.02 15.66
CA LEU A 157 22.56 14.53 14.96
C LEU A 157 23.37 15.66 14.30
#